data_AF-A0A060W6W7-F1
#
_entry.id   AF-A0A060W6W7-F1
#
_cell.length_a   1.000
_cell.length_b   1.000
_cell.length_c   1.000
_cell.angle_alpha   90.00
_cell.angle_beta   90.00
_cell.angle_gamma   90.00
#
_symmetry.space_group_name_H-M   'P 1'
#
loop_
_entity.id
_entity.type
_entity.pdbx_description
1 polymer ?
#
loop_
_entity_poly.entity_id
_entity_poly.type
_entity_poly.pdbx_seq_one_letter_code
_entity_poly.pdbx_strand_id
1 'polypeptide(L)'
;MISILSYGYYVVASAESARDEWNFESVNLNVDLSRVLKKVNERFLSVAIDASLVAEEKFMYLLTSPKLRTLAKALTPAFLRFGGTRQDFMTFNPTFLHSNENHKNSVFDADDICERLELPPLLEKRLKQEWTLQEIILDKEDLQRKYRSVKFTECAVDLLYSFTNCSGLDLIFGLNELLRTSGNSWDSSNARTLLQYCESKQYSMSWELGNEPNSYEKKAGIRVDGYQLGQDFVQLRKILQESKLYHNTGLYGPDISQPRDHRRDLLEGFLESGAEAIDACTWHQ
;
A
#
# COMPACT_ATOMS: atom_id res chain seq x y z
N MET A 1 4.36 -23.93 20.59
CA MET A 1 3.89 -23.83 21.99
C MET A 1 5.08 -23.43 22.83
N ILE A 2 5.23 -22.15 23.16
CA ILE A 2 6.36 -21.65 23.97
C ILE A 2 5.80 -21.44 25.36
N SER A 3 6.16 -22.32 26.30
CA SER A 3 5.86 -22.17 27.72
C SER A 3 7.05 -21.48 28.38
N ILE A 4 6.86 -20.26 28.88
CA ILE A 4 7.89 -19.53 29.64
C ILE A 4 7.50 -19.59 31.11
N LEU A 5 8.30 -20.30 31.90
CA LEU A 5 8.21 -20.32 33.37
C LEU A 5 8.79 -19.01 33.91
N SER A 6 8.03 -18.31 34.74
CA SER A 6 8.43 -17.03 35.33
C SER A 6 9.47 -17.22 36.43
N TYR A 7 10.68 -16.71 36.22
CA TYR A 7 11.54 -16.21 37.29
C TYR A 7 12.09 -14.86 36.83
N GLY A 8 12.01 -13.85 37.70
CA GLY A 8 12.25 -12.45 37.36
C GLY A 8 13.58 -12.22 36.64
N TYR A 9 13.52 -11.54 35.49
CA TYR A 9 14.69 -11.16 34.72
C TYR A 9 15.09 -9.72 35.05
N TYR A 10 16.33 -9.52 35.50
CA TYR A 10 16.97 -8.20 35.55
C TYR A 10 17.48 -7.88 34.14
N VAL A 11 17.13 -6.70 33.61
CA VAL A 11 17.70 -6.17 32.36
C VAL A 11 18.59 -4.99 32.75
N VAL A 12 19.89 -5.12 32.51
CA VAL A 12 20.88 -4.07 32.77
C VAL A 12 21.16 -3.35 31.45
N ALA A 13 21.01 -2.02 31.42
CA ALA A 13 21.39 -1.18 30.29
C ALA A 13 22.64 -0.36 30.64
N SER A 14 23.63 -0.33 29.75
CA SER A 14 24.88 0.43 29.91
C SER A 14 24.82 1.75 29.15
N ALA A 15 25.27 2.85 29.77
CA ALA A 15 25.60 4.09 29.08
C ALA A 15 27.12 4.32 29.17
N GLU A 16 27.77 4.56 28.03
CA GLU A 16 29.20 4.87 28.00
C GLU A 16 29.47 6.25 28.62
N SER A 17 30.35 6.28 29.62
CA SER A 17 30.94 7.48 30.20
C SER A 17 32.46 7.32 30.11
N ALA A 18 33.16 8.35 29.64
CA ALA A 18 34.60 8.35 29.33
C ALA A 18 35.53 8.33 30.57
N ARG A 19 35.14 7.62 31.64
CA ARG A 19 35.97 7.34 32.81
C ARG A 19 35.80 5.87 33.14
N ASP A 20 36.91 5.18 33.42
CA ASP A 20 37.05 3.74 33.68
C ASP A 20 36.28 3.19 34.91
N GLU A 21 35.07 3.68 35.19
CA GLU A 21 34.16 3.14 36.20
C GLU A 21 32.78 2.94 35.54
N TRP A 22 32.45 1.69 35.25
CA TRP A 22 31.11 1.31 34.80
C TRP A 22 30.11 1.57 35.92
N ASN A 23 29.47 2.74 35.89
CA ASN A 23 28.41 3.08 36.83
C ASN A 23 27.10 2.46 36.30
N PHE A 24 26.78 1.25 36.79
CA PHE A 24 25.55 0.56 36.43
C PHE A 24 24.38 1.16 37.22
N GLU A 25 23.53 1.92 36.56
CA GLU A 25 22.22 2.27 37.12
C GLU A 25 21.30 1.06 37.05
N SER A 26 20.93 0.51 38.21
CA SER A 26 19.97 -0.57 38.30
C SER A 26 18.55 -0.03 38.12
N VAL A 27 17.83 -0.52 37.11
CA VAL A 27 16.41 -0.24 36.90
C VAL A 27 15.60 -1.50 37.20
N ASN A 28 14.53 -1.35 37.99
CA ASN A 28 13.60 -2.44 38.27
C ASN A 28 12.49 -2.48 37.21
N LEU A 29 12.41 -3.58 36.45
CA LEU A 29 11.31 -3.85 35.53
C LEU A 29 10.23 -4.65 36.25
N ASN A 30 9.01 -4.12 36.31
CA ASN A 30 7.84 -4.85 36.77
C ASN A 30 7.02 -5.29 35.55
N VAL A 31 6.91 -6.60 35.33
CA VAL A 31 6.22 -7.19 34.19
C VAL A 31 4.94 -7.86 34.67
N ASP A 32 3.79 -7.30 34.28
CA ASP A 32 2.48 -7.88 34.56
C ASP A 32 2.06 -8.83 33.43
N LEU A 33 2.04 -10.13 33.74
CA LEU A 33 1.59 -11.20 32.83
C LEU A 33 0.17 -11.69 33.15
N SER A 34 -0.56 -11.05 34.06
CA SER A 34 -1.90 -11.47 34.48
C SER A 34 -2.98 -11.25 33.41
N ARG A 35 -2.72 -10.37 32.43
CA ARG A 35 -3.66 -10.04 31.36
C ARG A 35 -2.96 -9.69 30.05
N VAL A 36 -3.59 -10.05 28.95
CA VAL A 36 -3.22 -9.56 27.61
C VAL A 36 -3.87 -8.20 27.39
N LEU A 37 -3.07 -7.14 27.20
CA LEU A 37 -3.60 -5.79 26.96
C LEU A 37 -4.20 -5.65 25.56
N LYS A 38 -3.47 -6.13 24.55
CA LYS A 38 -3.86 -6.11 23.14
C LYS A 38 -3.26 -7.31 22.43
N LYS A 39 -4.01 -7.84 21.45
CA LYS A 39 -3.49 -8.80 20.47
C LYS A 39 -3.37 -8.06 19.14
N VAL A 40 -2.17 -8.05 18.58
CA VAL A 40 -1.92 -7.48 17.25
C VAL A 40 -2.12 -8.54 16.17
N ASN A 41 -2.30 -8.09 14.93
CA ASN A 41 -2.31 -8.99 13.77
C ASN A 41 -0.94 -9.68 13.63
N GLU A 42 -0.89 -10.88 13.08
CA GLU A 42 0.40 -11.55 12.79
C GLU A 42 1.23 -10.74 11.78
N ARG A 43 0.56 -9.97 10.92
CA ARG A 43 1.11 -9.00 9.96
C ARG A 43 1.33 -7.61 10.57
N PHE A 44 1.58 -7.51 11.88
CA PHE A 44 1.70 -6.22 12.57
C PHE A 44 2.80 -5.34 11.98
N LEU A 45 3.97 -5.92 11.71
CA LEU A 45 5.06 -5.21 11.05
C LEU A 45 4.90 -5.35 9.52
N SER A 46 4.11 -4.45 8.94
CA SER A 46 3.88 -4.38 7.50
C SER A 46 4.66 -3.23 6.85
N VAL A 47 4.74 -3.25 5.52
CA VAL A 47 5.54 -2.29 4.74
C VAL A 47 4.76 -1.70 3.57
N ALA A 48 5.26 -0.61 3.01
CA ALA A 48 4.67 0.03 1.84
C ALA A 48 5.70 0.23 0.72
N ILE A 49 5.22 0.19 -0.52
CA ILE A 49 5.90 0.73 -1.70
C ILE A 49 5.08 1.93 -2.16
N ASP A 50 5.74 3.08 -2.28
CA ASP A 50 5.06 4.30 -2.74
C ASP A 50 4.62 4.15 -4.21
N ALA A 51 3.38 4.54 -4.49
CA ALA A 51 2.78 4.49 -5.82
C ALA A 51 3.54 5.36 -6.84
N SER A 52 4.38 6.30 -6.41
CA SER A 52 5.31 7.04 -7.26
C SER A 52 6.32 6.15 -8.00
N LEU A 53 6.52 4.89 -7.58
CA LEU A 53 7.30 3.92 -8.35
C LEU A 53 6.73 3.71 -9.76
N VAL A 54 5.40 3.85 -9.94
CA VAL A 54 4.74 3.75 -11.25
C VAL A 54 4.74 5.07 -12.03
N ALA A 55 5.33 6.14 -11.49
CA ALA A 55 5.40 7.43 -12.18
C ALA A 55 6.10 7.32 -13.54
N GLU A 56 7.04 6.37 -13.65
CA GLU A 56 7.43 5.77 -14.92
C GLU A 56 7.43 4.25 -14.77
N GLU A 57 6.59 3.57 -15.55
CA GLU A 57 6.34 2.13 -15.41
C GLU A 57 7.61 1.26 -15.49
N LYS A 58 8.66 1.72 -16.18
CA LYS A 58 9.96 1.03 -16.25
C LYS A 58 10.59 0.76 -14.88
N PHE A 59 10.29 1.55 -13.85
CA PHE A 59 10.85 1.35 -12.52
C PHE A 59 10.20 0.19 -11.77
N MET A 60 9.01 -0.26 -12.19
CA MET A 60 8.38 -1.46 -11.64
C MET A 60 9.25 -2.72 -11.84
N TYR A 61 10.10 -2.74 -12.87
CA TYR A 61 11.06 -3.82 -13.07
C TYR A 61 12.07 -3.95 -11.92
N LEU A 62 12.31 -2.92 -11.10
CA LEU A 62 13.17 -3.04 -9.92
C LEU A 62 12.62 -4.10 -8.93
N LEU A 63 11.30 -4.30 -8.89
CA LEU A 63 10.65 -5.32 -8.05
C LEU A 63 10.98 -6.75 -8.47
N THR A 64 11.54 -6.96 -9.67
CA THR A 64 12.03 -8.27 -10.11
C THR A 64 13.38 -8.65 -9.49
N SER A 65 14.01 -7.75 -8.72
CA SER A 65 15.30 -8.01 -8.08
C SER A 65 15.22 -9.17 -7.07
N PRO A 66 16.02 -10.25 -7.23
CA PRO A 66 16.09 -11.33 -6.25
C PRO A 66 16.53 -10.84 -4.86
N LYS A 67 17.34 -9.77 -4.81
CA LYS A 67 17.76 -9.14 -3.55
C LYS A 67 16.56 -8.52 -2.83
N LEU A 68 15.72 -7.74 -3.52
CA LEU A 68 14.53 -7.15 -2.90
C LEU A 68 13.55 -8.23 -2.45
N ARG A 69 13.32 -9.26 -3.28
CA ARG A 69 12.48 -10.40 -2.92
C ARG A 69 13.00 -11.13 -1.68
N THR A 70 14.31 -11.34 -1.56
CA THR A 70 14.93 -11.98 -0.37
C THR A 70 14.73 -11.14 0.89
N LEU A 71 14.90 -9.83 0.80
CA LEU A 71 14.68 -8.92 1.93
C LEU A 71 13.20 -8.87 2.33
N ALA A 72 12.29 -8.80 1.36
CA ALA A 72 10.85 -8.80 1.59
C ALA A 72 10.36 -10.10 2.25
N LYS A 73 10.87 -11.27 1.81
CA LYS A 73 10.57 -12.57 2.43
C LYS A 73 10.88 -12.61 3.93
N ALA A 74 11.94 -11.95 4.37
CA ALA A 74 12.31 -11.90 5.77
C ALA A 74 11.29 -11.16 6.66
N LEU A 75 10.35 -10.42 6.06
CA LEU A 75 9.27 -9.71 6.75
C LEU A 75 7.98 -10.54 6.83
N THR A 76 7.93 -11.74 6.25
CA THR A 76 6.73 -12.58 6.26
C THR A 76 6.40 -13.09 7.68
N PRO A 77 5.12 -13.08 8.11
CA PRO A 77 3.95 -12.58 7.39
C PRO A 77 3.81 -11.06 7.51
N ALA A 78 3.52 -10.37 6.39
CA ALA A 78 3.29 -8.94 6.37
C ALA A 78 2.37 -8.52 5.21
N PHE A 79 1.67 -7.40 5.38
CA PHE A 79 1.06 -6.70 4.26
C PHE A 79 2.12 -5.91 3.49
N LEU A 80 1.93 -5.79 2.18
CA LEU A 80 2.60 -4.81 1.34
C LEU A 80 1.56 -3.84 0.81
N ARG A 81 1.60 -2.59 1.27
CA ARG A 81 0.73 -1.52 0.77
C ARG A 81 1.35 -0.84 -0.44
N PHE A 82 0.65 -0.82 -1.57
CA PHE A 82 0.98 0.01 -2.72
C PHE A 82 0.03 1.20 -2.78
N GLY A 83 0.51 2.35 -2.31
CA GLY A 83 -0.29 3.56 -2.13
C GLY A 83 0.60 4.78 -1.92
N GLY A 84 0.09 5.86 -1.34
CA GLY A 84 0.81 7.14 -1.26
C GLY A 84 0.20 8.20 -2.19
N THR A 85 0.75 9.41 -2.20
CA THR A 85 0.09 10.55 -2.88
C THR A 85 -0.15 10.30 -4.37
N ARG A 86 0.73 9.56 -5.06
CA ARG A 86 0.58 9.26 -6.50
C ARG A 86 -0.66 8.39 -6.81
N GLN A 87 -1.17 7.65 -5.84
CA GLN A 87 -2.33 6.76 -5.97
C GLN A 87 -3.53 7.48 -6.62
N ASP A 88 -3.75 8.73 -6.23
CA ASP A 88 -4.89 9.53 -6.71
C ASP A 88 -4.61 10.28 -8.02
N PHE A 89 -3.42 10.08 -8.60
CA PHE A 89 -3.02 10.68 -9.89
C PHE A 89 -2.60 9.61 -10.90
N MET A 90 -2.92 8.34 -10.65
CA MET A 90 -2.66 7.25 -11.60
C MET A 90 -3.97 6.67 -12.14
N THR A 91 -3.97 6.26 -13.40
CA THR A 91 -5.14 5.66 -14.08
C THR A 91 -4.72 4.39 -14.79
N PHE A 92 -5.45 3.31 -14.55
CA PHE A 92 -5.21 2.06 -15.25
C PHE A 92 -5.61 2.21 -16.72
N ASN A 93 -4.69 1.93 -17.65
CA ASN A 93 -4.91 2.03 -19.08
C ASN A 93 -4.44 0.74 -19.75
N PRO A 94 -5.30 -0.29 -19.79
CA PRO A 94 -4.91 -1.58 -20.34
C PRO A 94 -4.59 -1.48 -21.83
N THR A 95 -3.46 -2.06 -22.21
CA THR A 95 -2.99 -2.16 -23.59
C THR A 95 -3.87 -3.08 -24.43
N PHE A 96 -4.51 -4.10 -23.84
CA PHE A 96 -5.39 -5.02 -24.57
C PHE A 96 -6.64 -4.34 -25.17
N LEU A 97 -7.05 -3.18 -24.65
CA LEU A 97 -8.16 -2.40 -25.22
C LEU A 97 -7.78 -1.67 -26.52
N HIS A 98 -6.49 -1.48 -26.78
CA HIS A 98 -5.98 -0.73 -27.94
C HIS A 98 -5.41 -1.64 -29.04
N SER A 99 -5.25 -2.94 -28.78
CA SER A 99 -4.78 -3.92 -29.75
C SER A 99 -5.94 -4.74 -30.33
N ASN A 100 -6.17 -4.64 -31.65
CA ASN A 100 -7.06 -5.53 -32.42
C ASN A 100 -6.52 -6.97 -32.57
N GLU A 101 -5.43 -7.30 -31.89
CA GLU A 101 -4.75 -8.59 -31.94
C GLU A 101 -5.07 -9.35 -30.65
N ASN A 102 -5.52 -10.60 -30.79
CA ASN A 102 -5.63 -11.56 -29.69
C ASN A 102 -4.24 -11.91 -29.15
N HIS A 103 -3.58 -10.98 -28.45
CA HIS A 103 -2.36 -11.27 -27.72
C HIS A 103 -2.69 -12.09 -26.47
N LYS A 104 -2.88 -13.40 -26.69
CA LYS A 104 -2.81 -14.45 -25.67
C LYS A 104 -1.39 -14.69 -25.15
N ASN A 105 -0.53 -13.68 -25.19
CA ASN A 105 0.79 -13.75 -24.57
C ASN A 105 0.75 -12.94 -23.28
N SER A 106 0.01 -13.48 -22.33
CA SER A 106 0.23 -13.25 -20.90
C SER A 106 1.71 -13.54 -20.65
N VAL A 107 2.52 -12.52 -20.40
CA VAL A 107 3.97 -12.68 -20.14
C VAL A 107 4.21 -13.41 -18.80
N PHE A 108 3.15 -13.60 -17.99
CA PHE A 108 3.23 -13.96 -16.59
C PHE A 108 2.10 -14.94 -16.21
N ASP A 109 2.34 -16.24 -16.37
CA ASP A 109 1.56 -17.30 -15.72
C ASP A 109 2.13 -17.54 -14.31
N ALA A 110 1.29 -17.39 -13.28
CA ALA A 110 1.68 -17.18 -11.88
C ALA A 110 2.64 -18.22 -11.26
N ASP A 111 2.63 -19.45 -11.77
CA ASP A 111 3.28 -20.60 -11.10
C ASP A 111 4.80 -20.74 -11.40
N ASP A 112 5.36 -20.03 -12.38
CA ASP A 112 6.77 -20.17 -12.81
C ASP A 112 7.56 -18.84 -12.72
N ILE A 113 6.94 -17.79 -12.17
CA ILE A 113 7.47 -16.41 -12.19
C ILE A 113 8.55 -16.18 -11.13
N CYS A 114 8.42 -16.81 -9.96
CA CYS A 114 9.23 -16.47 -8.79
C CYS A 114 10.72 -16.83 -8.96
N GLU A 115 11.04 -17.78 -9.86
CA GLU A 115 12.41 -18.18 -10.17
C GLU A 115 12.93 -17.59 -11.49
N ARG A 116 12.04 -17.25 -12.46
CA ARG A 116 12.44 -16.76 -13.79
C ARG A 116 12.61 -15.25 -13.91
N LEU A 117 12.17 -14.48 -12.92
CA LEU A 117 12.39 -13.04 -12.87
C LEU A 117 13.77 -12.74 -12.28
N GLU A 118 14.79 -12.76 -13.13
CA GLU A 118 16.09 -12.15 -12.84
C GLU A 118 16.21 -10.82 -13.59
N LEU A 119 16.36 -9.73 -12.84
CA LEU A 119 16.65 -8.42 -13.40
C LEU A 119 18.09 -8.42 -13.93
N PRO A 120 18.34 -8.24 -15.25
CA PRO A 120 19.70 -8.24 -15.78
C PRO A 120 20.55 -7.16 -15.09
N PRO A 121 21.78 -7.44 -14.62
CA PRO A 121 22.55 -6.48 -13.81
C PRO A 121 22.80 -5.13 -14.49
N LEU A 122 22.97 -5.11 -15.81
CA LEU A 122 23.11 -3.87 -16.58
C LEU A 122 21.81 -3.05 -16.59
N LEU A 123 20.66 -3.73 -16.73
CA LEU A 123 19.36 -3.07 -16.65
C LEU A 123 19.10 -2.57 -15.23
N GLU A 124 19.38 -3.36 -14.20
CA GLU A 124 19.27 -2.95 -12.79
C GLU A 124 20.10 -1.71 -12.50
N LYS A 125 21.37 -1.69 -12.92
CA LYS A 125 22.26 -0.55 -12.72
C LYS A 125 21.72 0.71 -13.39
N ARG A 126 21.25 0.59 -14.64
CA ARG A 126 20.66 1.71 -15.38
C ARG A 126 19.38 2.22 -14.71
N LEU A 127 18.45 1.32 -14.35
CA LEU A 127 17.21 1.70 -13.68
C LEU A 127 17.48 2.40 -12.34
N LYS A 128 18.46 1.95 -11.56
CA LYS A 128 18.87 2.62 -10.32
C LYS A 128 19.42 4.03 -10.56
N GLN A 129 20.24 4.22 -11.60
CA GLN A 129 20.76 5.54 -11.96
C GLN A 129 19.64 6.47 -12.44
N GLU A 130 18.73 5.98 -13.25
CA GLU A 130 17.57 6.75 -13.70
C GLU A 130 16.61 7.04 -12.54
N TRP A 131 16.47 6.13 -11.58
CA TRP A 131 15.64 6.30 -10.39
C TRP A 131 16.14 7.46 -9.52
N THR A 132 17.46 7.60 -9.33
CA THR A 132 18.01 8.75 -8.58
C THR A 132 17.69 10.10 -9.22
N LEU A 133 17.53 10.15 -10.54
CA LEU A 133 17.09 11.37 -11.23
C LEU A 133 15.58 11.55 -11.11
N GLN A 134 14.83 10.45 -11.14
CA GLN A 134 13.39 10.46 -10.97
C GLN A 134 12.99 10.93 -9.57
N GLU A 135 13.70 10.53 -8.51
CA GLU A 135 13.46 11.00 -7.14
C GLU A 135 13.47 12.52 -7.04
N ILE A 136 14.42 13.20 -7.71
CA ILE A 136 14.48 14.68 -7.73
C ILE A 136 13.23 15.29 -8.39
N ILE A 137 12.68 14.63 -9.41
CA ILE A 137 11.45 15.08 -10.08
C ILE A 137 10.26 14.88 -9.14
N LEU A 138 10.17 13.73 -8.49
CA LEU A 138 9.11 13.41 -7.53
C LEU A 138 9.11 14.38 -6.34
N ASP A 139 10.28 14.65 -5.76
CA ASP A 139 10.45 15.62 -4.66
C ASP A 139 9.99 17.02 -5.07
N LYS A 140 10.29 17.44 -6.31
CA LYS A 140 9.85 18.73 -6.83
C LYS A 140 8.33 18.77 -7.00
N GLU A 141 7.70 17.70 -7.47
CA GLU A 141 6.24 17.61 -7.57
C GLU A 141 5.58 17.71 -6.19
N ASP A 142 6.14 17.03 -5.19
CA ASP A 142 5.66 17.07 -3.80
C ASP A 142 5.79 18.47 -3.17
N LEU A 143 6.95 19.12 -3.32
CA LEU A 143 7.16 20.49 -2.85
C LEU A 143 6.18 21.48 -3.49
N GLN A 144 5.87 21.27 -4.77
CA GLN A 144 4.96 22.14 -5.51
C GLN A 144 3.48 21.77 -5.31
N ARG A 145 3.18 20.59 -4.74
CA ARG A 145 1.84 19.99 -4.67
C ARG A 145 1.16 19.93 -6.04
N LYS A 146 1.97 19.69 -7.09
CA LYS A 146 1.52 19.62 -8.47
C LYS A 146 1.92 18.27 -9.02
N TYR A 147 0.93 17.39 -9.12
CA TYR A 147 1.14 16.01 -9.50
C TYR A 147 0.70 15.81 -10.94
N ARG A 148 1.60 15.25 -11.75
CA ARG A 148 1.24 14.83 -13.12
C ARG A 148 0.36 13.58 -13.06
N SER A 149 -0.68 13.53 -13.89
CA SER A 149 -1.46 12.32 -14.11
C SER A 149 -0.61 11.30 -14.87
N VAL A 150 -0.56 10.07 -14.35
CA VAL A 150 0.20 8.96 -14.95
C VAL A 150 -0.75 7.84 -15.34
N LYS A 151 -0.38 7.10 -16.39
CA LYS A 151 -1.07 5.89 -16.80
C LYS A 151 -0.17 4.70 -16.51
N PHE A 152 -0.77 3.61 -16.05
CA PHE A 152 -0.07 2.33 -15.87
C PHE A 152 -0.84 1.22 -16.55
N THR A 153 -0.14 0.15 -16.90
CA THR A 153 -0.68 -0.96 -17.70
C THR A 153 -0.74 -2.24 -16.87
N GLU A 154 -1.18 -3.30 -17.53
CA GLU A 154 -1.12 -4.69 -17.06
C GLU A 154 0.26 -5.07 -16.54
N CYS A 155 1.33 -4.56 -17.19
CA CYS A 155 2.71 -4.86 -16.84
C CYS A 155 3.05 -4.42 -15.41
N ALA A 156 2.69 -3.19 -15.02
CA ALA A 156 2.90 -2.72 -13.65
C ALA A 156 2.18 -3.58 -12.61
N VAL A 157 0.93 -3.95 -12.90
CA VAL A 157 0.10 -4.78 -12.02
C VAL A 157 0.69 -6.18 -11.85
N ASP A 158 1.05 -6.83 -12.97
CA ASP A 158 1.67 -8.15 -12.98
C ASP A 158 3.00 -8.16 -12.19
N LEU A 159 3.86 -7.14 -12.38
CA LEU A 159 5.13 -7.01 -11.68
C LEU A 159 4.95 -6.82 -10.16
N LEU A 160 4.01 -5.95 -9.77
CA LEU A 160 3.71 -5.69 -8.36
C LEU A 160 3.13 -6.92 -7.67
N TYR A 161 2.12 -7.54 -8.28
CA TYR A 161 1.47 -8.74 -7.72
C TYR A 161 2.48 -9.88 -7.63
N SER A 162 3.26 -10.12 -8.68
CA SER A 162 4.30 -11.16 -8.69
C SER A 162 5.33 -10.93 -7.59
N PHE A 163 5.85 -9.71 -7.43
CA PHE A 163 6.78 -9.41 -6.35
C PHE A 163 6.19 -9.72 -4.97
N THR A 164 4.94 -9.33 -4.76
CA THR A 164 4.26 -9.49 -3.47
C THR A 164 4.02 -10.97 -3.15
N ASN A 165 3.41 -11.69 -4.10
CA ASN A 165 3.11 -13.12 -3.97
C ASN A 165 4.38 -13.95 -3.84
N CYS A 166 5.40 -13.71 -4.68
CA CYS A 166 6.68 -14.40 -4.59
C CYS A 166 7.48 -14.08 -3.33
N SER A 167 7.13 -13.00 -2.62
CA SER A 167 7.73 -12.63 -1.33
C SER A 167 6.94 -13.17 -0.12
N GLY A 168 5.80 -13.83 -0.33
CA GLY A 168 4.94 -14.32 0.76
C GLY A 168 4.18 -13.22 1.49
N LEU A 169 4.01 -12.06 0.86
CA LEU A 169 3.35 -10.89 1.43
C LEU A 169 1.90 -10.78 0.91
N ASP A 170 1.05 -10.08 1.65
CA ASP A 170 -0.34 -9.81 1.25
C ASP A 170 -0.48 -8.40 0.66
N LEU A 171 -0.84 -8.30 -0.62
CA LEU A 171 -0.95 -7.01 -1.31
C LEU A 171 -2.19 -6.24 -0.86
N ILE A 172 -2.00 -4.96 -0.52
CA ILE A 172 -3.05 -3.95 -0.42
C ILE A 172 -2.79 -2.92 -1.52
N PHE A 173 -3.74 -2.72 -2.44
CA PHE A 173 -3.59 -1.77 -3.54
C PHE A 173 -4.55 -0.60 -3.39
N GLY A 174 -3.98 0.60 -3.42
CA GLY A 174 -4.74 1.84 -3.38
C GLY A 174 -5.33 2.23 -4.73
N LEU A 175 -6.64 2.44 -4.74
CA LEU A 175 -7.39 2.96 -5.90
C LEU A 175 -7.43 4.49 -5.90
N ASN A 176 -7.55 5.06 -7.10
CA ASN A 176 -7.65 6.50 -7.31
C ASN A 176 -9.07 7.00 -6.96
N GLU A 177 -9.17 7.86 -5.96
CA GLU A 177 -10.44 8.48 -5.51
C GLU A 177 -10.81 9.73 -6.32
N LEU A 178 -9.80 10.43 -6.87
CA LEU A 178 -9.97 11.71 -7.57
C LEU A 178 -10.58 11.58 -8.98
N LEU A 179 -10.91 10.36 -9.42
CA LEU A 179 -11.79 10.16 -10.57
C LEU A 179 -13.22 10.51 -10.14
N ARG A 180 -13.67 11.72 -10.46
CA ARG A 180 -14.97 12.25 -10.04
C ARG A 180 -15.95 12.40 -11.19
N THR A 181 -17.21 12.10 -10.93
CA THR A 181 -18.34 12.49 -11.77
C THR A 181 -18.63 13.99 -11.65
N SER A 182 -19.50 14.53 -12.52
CA SER A 182 -19.97 15.93 -12.42
C SER A 182 -20.70 16.23 -11.11
N GLY A 183 -21.29 15.22 -10.46
CA GLY A 183 -21.92 15.32 -9.15
C GLY A 183 -20.95 15.20 -7.97
N ASN A 184 -19.64 15.13 -8.23
CA ASN A 184 -18.61 14.89 -7.23
C ASN A 184 -18.82 13.60 -6.43
N SER A 185 -19.33 12.54 -7.07
CA SER A 185 -19.27 11.16 -6.60
C SER A 185 -18.16 10.39 -7.32
N TRP A 186 -17.64 9.34 -6.71
CA TRP A 186 -16.54 8.56 -7.28
C TRP A 186 -16.92 7.84 -8.58
N ASP A 187 -16.16 8.10 -9.64
CA ASP A 187 -16.24 7.38 -10.90
C ASP A 187 -15.46 6.06 -10.82
N SER A 188 -16.18 5.02 -10.44
CA SER A 188 -15.63 3.66 -10.31
C SER A 188 -15.25 2.97 -11.63
N SER A 189 -15.47 3.60 -12.80
CA SER A 189 -15.27 2.94 -14.10
C SER A 189 -13.83 2.42 -14.29
N ASN A 190 -12.82 3.22 -13.93
CA ASN A 190 -11.43 2.80 -14.04
C ASN A 190 -11.07 1.67 -13.07
N ALA A 191 -11.57 1.75 -11.83
CA ALA A 191 -11.37 0.71 -10.83
C ALA A 191 -12.03 -0.61 -11.25
N ARG A 192 -13.24 -0.58 -11.84
CA ARG A 192 -13.89 -1.77 -12.39
C ARG A 192 -13.05 -2.42 -13.49
N THR A 193 -12.46 -1.64 -14.39
CA THR A 193 -11.55 -2.16 -15.42
C THR A 193 -10.32 -2.85 -14.81
N LEU A 194 -9.72 -2.26 -13.77
CA LEU A 194 -8.59 -2.87 -13.06
C LEU A 194 -9.00 -4.16 -12.33
N LEU A 195 -10.12 -4.13 -11.60
CA LEU A 195 -10.65 -5.30 -10.89
C LEU A 195 -10.90 -6.46 -11.85
N GLN A 196 -11.56 -6.21 -12.99
CA GLN A 196 -11.81 -7.22 -14.02
C GLN A 196 -10.52 -7.85 -14.55
N TYR A 197 -9.49 -7.03 -14.78
CA TYR A 197 -8.19 -7.52 -15.19
C TYR A 197 -7.56 -8.42 -14.11
N CYS A 198 -7.52 -7.97 -12.85
CA CYS A 198 -6.98 -8.75 -11.75
C CYS A 198 -7.76 -10.05 -11.49
N GLU A 199 -9.10 -10.03 -11.64
CA GLU A 199 -9.93 -11.23 -11.58
C GLU A 199 -9.61 -12.22 -12.70
N SER A 200 -9.40 -11.73 -13.93
CA SER A 200 -9.02 -12.58 -15.07
C SER A 200 -7.68 -13.30 -14.84
N LYS A 201 -6.81 -12.70 -14.02
CA LYS A 201 -5.51 -13.23 -13.58
C LYS A 201 -5.56 -14.02 -12.26
N GLN A 202 -6.73 -14.09 -11.62
CA GLN A 202 -6.93 -14.70 -10.28
C GLN A 202 -6.04 -14.07 -9.19
N TYR A 203 -5.81 -12.76 -9.26
CA TYR A 203 -4.97 -12.05 -8.30
C TYR A 203 -5.73 -11.76 -7.00
N SER A 204 -5.35 -12.44 -5.92
CA SER A 204 -5.93 -12.29 -4.59
C SER A 204 -5.22 -11.17 -3.82
N MET A 205 -5.92 -10.06 -3.60
CA MET A 205 -5.37 -8.86 -2.95
C MET A 205 -6.49 -8.05 -2.30
N SER A 206 -6.12 -7.20 -1.35
CA SER A 206 -7.00 -6.25 -0.66
C SER A 206 -6.90 -4.85 -1.27
N TRP A 207 -7.82 -3.96 -0.89
CA TRP A 207 -8.00 -2.66 -1.54
C TRP A 207 -8.03 -1.51 -0.54
N GLU A 208 -7.58 -0.35 -1.00
CA GLU A 208 -7.80 0.96 -0.40
C GLU A 208 -8.44 1.88 -1.46
N LEU A 209 -9.05 2.99 -1.04
CA LEU A 209 -9.55 4.03 -1.93
C LEU A 209 -9.13 5.40 -1.40
N GLY A 210 -8.35 6.11 -2.19
CA GLY A 210 -7.78 7.39 -1.80
C GLY A 210 -6.57 7.30 -0.87
N ASN A 211 -5.78 8.37 -0.85
CA ASN A 211 -4.67 8.60 0.08
C ASN A 211 -4.70 10.05 0.58
N GLU A 212 -4.83 10.22 1.90
CA GLU A 212 -4.90 11.52 2.58
C GLU A 212 -5.95 12.48 1.99
N PRO A 213 -7.23 12.08 1.92
CA PRO A 213 -8.31 12.87 1.32
C PRO A 213 -8.47 14.27 1.94
N ASN A 214 -8.05 14.43 3.20
CA ASN A 214 -7.98 15.71 3.89
C ASN A 214 -7.07 16.77 3.22
N SER A 215 -6.29 16.39 2.20
CA SER A 215 -5.39 17.28 1.46
C SER A 215 -5.78 17.46 -0.01
N TYR A 216 -6.88 16.86 -0.49
CA TYR A 216 -7.26 16.91 -1.91
C TYR A 216 -7.49 18.31 -2.45
N GLU A 217 -8.06 19.21 -1.65
CA GLU A 217 -8.25 20.59 -2.09
C GLU A 217 -6.92 21.27 -2.42
N LYS A 218 -5.86 20.94 -1.67
CA LYS A 218 -4.50 21.47 -1.89
C LYS A 218 -3.76 20.76 -3.03
N LYS A 219 -4.00 19.46 -3.23
CA LYS A 219 -3.26 18.61 -4.19
C LYS A 219 -3.90 18.62 -5.59
N ALA A 220 -5.24 18.75 -5.66
CA ALA A 220 -6.02 18.55 -6.87
C ALA A 220 -7.12 19.61 -7.09
N GLY A 221 -7.35 20.52 -6.12
CA GLY A 221 -8.43 21.51 -6.22
C GLY A 221 -9.83 20.90 -6.09
N ILE A 222 -9.93 19.65 -5.62
CA ILE A 222 -11.19 18.94 -5.41
C ILE A 222 -11.40 18.78 -3.90
N ARG A 223 -12.61 19.07 -3.44
CA ARG A 223 -13.02 18.86 -2.06
C ARG A 223 -14.01 17.71 -2.00
N VAL A 224 -13.68 16.69 -1.20
CA VAL A 224 -14.55 15.57 -0.85
C VAL A 224 -14.69 15.59 0.66
N ASP A 225 -15.93 15.71 1.16
CA ASP A 225 -16.18 15.63 2.59
C ASP A 225 -16.22 14.17 3.06
N GLY A 226 -16.16 13.98 4.40
CA GLY A 226 -16.15 12.65 4.98
C GLY A 226 -17.37 11.81 4.57
N TYR A 227 -18.56 12.41 4.57
CA TYR A 227 -19.78 11.69 4.26
C TYR A 227 -19.77 11.15 2.83
N GLN A 228 -19.43 11.99 1.84
CA GLN A 228 -19.30 11.57 0.44
C GLN A 228 -18.21 10.51 0.27
N LEU A 229 -17.05 10.69 0.92
CA LEU A 229 -15.98 9.69 0.88
C LEU A 229 -16.47 8.33 1.40
N GLY A 230 -17.24 8.30 2.50
CA GLY A 230 -17.79 7.04 2.99
C GLY A 230 -18.83 6.43 2.04
N GLN A 231 -19.62 7.23 1.31
CA GLN A 231 -20.49 6.73 0.25
C GLN A 231 -19.69 6.11 -0.91
N ASP A 232 -18.54 6.70 -1.26
CA ASP A 232 -17.65 6.18 -2.29
C ASP A 232 -17.06 4.81 -1.86
N PHE A 233 -16.72 4.65 -0.58
CA PHE A 233 -16.31 3.36 -0.01
C PHE A 233 -17.45 2.32 0.02
N VAL A 234 -18.68 2.73 0.33
CA VAL A 234 -19.86 1.85 0.25
C VAL A 234 -20.07 1.38 -1.19
N GLN A 235 -19.90 2.27 -2.17
CA GLN A 235 -19.94 1.91 -3.59
C GLN A 235 -18.84 0.88 -3.91
N LEU A 236 -17.59 1.12 -3.50
CA LEU A 236 -16.51 0.16 -3.72
C LEU A 236 -16.79 -1.20 -3.07
N ARG A 237 -17.28 -1.22 -1.81
CA ARG A 237 -17.64 -2.49 -1.15
C ARG A 237 -18.68 -3.28 -1.94
N LYS A 238 -19.70 -2.62 -2.48
CA LYS A 238 -20.71 -3.28 -3.34
C LYS A 238 -20.07 -3.88 -4.59
N ILE A 239 -19.14 -3.16 -5.23
CA ILE A 239 -18.39 -3.66 -6.40
C ILE A 239 -17.58 -4.91 -6.03
N LEU A 240 -16.87 -4.89 -4.90
CA LEU A 240 -16.08 -6.04 -4.44
C LEU A 240 -16.97 -7.24 -4.12
N GLN A 241 -18.17 -7.03 -3.58
CA GLN A 241 -19.15 -8.08 -3.29
C GLN A 241 -19.74 -8.73 -4.55
N GLU A 242 -19.74 -8.05 -5.70
CA GLU A 242 -20.14 -8.65 -6.99
C GLU A 242 -19.12 -9.69 -7.48
N SER A 243 -17.86 -9.60 -7.04
CA SER A 243 -16.76 -10.48 -7.43
C SER A 243 -16.69 -11.75 -6.59
N LYS A 244 -16.57 -12.91 -7.25
CA LYS A 244 -16.30 -14.19 -6.56
C LYS A 244 -14.91 -14.26 -5.92
N LEU A 245 -13.97 -13.44 -6.39
CA LEU A 245 -12.60 -13.40 -5.85
C LEU A 245 -12.49 -12.39 -4.70
N TYR A 246 -13.20 -11.26 -4.79
CA TYR A 246 -13.04 -10.14 -3.86
C TYR A 246 -14.18 -9.97 -2.85
N HIS A 247 -15.26 -10.76 -2.90
CA HIS A 247 -16.39 -10.58 -1.98
C HIS A 247 -16.01 -10.63 -0.49
N ASN A 248 -14.94 -11.36 -0.15
CA ASN A 248 -14.42 -11.49 1.21
C ASN A 248 -13.03 -10.83 1.40
N THR A 249 -12.56 -10.04 0.44
CA THR A 249 -11.25 -9.38 0.57
C THR A 249 -11.32 -8.16 1.48
N GLY A 250 -10.16 -7.78 2.01
CA GLY A 250 -10.00 -6.58 2.83
C GLY A 250 -10.27 -5.30 2.05
N LEU A 251 -11.04 -4.39 2.63
CA LEU A 251 -11.14 -2.98 2.23
C LEU A 251 -10.72 -2.11 3.41
N TYR A 252 -9.69 -1.30 3.21
CA TYR A 252 -9.12 -0.46 4.26
C TYR A 252 -9.21 1.02 3.86
N GLY A 253 -9.37 1.92 4.83
CA GLY A 253 -9.52 3.35 4.58
C GLY A 253 -9.83 4.12 5.86
N PRO A 254 -9.97 5.45 5.83
CA PRO A 254 -9.87 6.35 4.67
C PRO A 254 -8.45 6.87 4.40
N ASP A 255 -7.44 6.29 5.06
CA ASP A 255 -6.02 6.65 4.87
C ASP A 255 -5.73 8.14 5.09
N ILE A 256 -6.35 8.72 6.12
CA ILE A 256 -6.17 10.13 6.45
C ILE A 256 -4.79 10.40 7.02
N SER A 257 -4.28 11.62 6.81
CA SER A 257 -3.12 12.09 7.57
C SER A 257 -3.43 12.18 9.08
N GLN A 258 -2.39 12.32 9.90
CA GLN A 258 -2.49 12.29 11.35
C GLN A 258 -3.71 13.07 11.90
N PRO A 259 -4.60 12.42 12.67
CA PRO A 259 -5.87 13.01 13.12
C PRO A 259 -5.65 14.07 14.22
N ARG A 260 -5.06 15.21 13.86
CA ARG A 260 -4.94 16.43 14.68
C ARG A 260 -6.02 17.44 14.27
N ASP A 261 -6.68 18.03 15.26
CA ASP A 261 -7.66 19.14 15.16
C ASP A 261 -8.70 18.96 14.02
N HIS A 262 -8.92 20.00 13.21
CA HIS A 262 -9.87 20.14 12.08
C HIS A 262 -9.88 19.01 11.02
N ARG A 263 -9.00 18.01 11.14
CA ARG A 263 -9.01 16.78 10.33
C ARG A 263 -9.92 15.68 10.89
N ARG A 264 -10.47 15.86 12.10
CA ARG A 264 -11.45 14.93 12.69
C ARG A 264 -12.78 14.94 11.94
N ASP A 265 -13.23 16.10 11.46
CA ASP A 265 -14.52 16.23 10.76
C ASP A 265 -14.62 15.31 9.54
N LEU A 266 -13.51 15.14 8.80
CA LEU A 266 -13.48 14.22 7.66
C LEU A 266 -13.58 12.76 8.12
N LEU A 267 -12.86 12.38 9.19
CA LEU A 267 -12.94 11.02 9.72
C LEU A 267 -14.32 10.72 10.33
N GLU A 268 -14.87 11.66 11.09
CA GLU A 268 -16.19 11.54 11.71
C GLU A 268 -17.26 11.36 10.63
N GLY A 269 -17.32 12.27 9.65
CA GLY A 269 -18.26 12.14 8.53
C GLY A 269 -18.05 10.86 7.69
N PHE A 270 -16.80 10.42 7.55
CA PHE A 270 -16.50 9.14 6.88
C PHE A 270 -17.02 7.95 7.66
N LEU A 271 -16.82 7.90 8.98
CA LEU A 271 -17.29 6.81 9.80
C LEU A 271 -18.83 6.80 9.93
N GLU A 272 -19.49 7.95 9.82
CA GLU A 272 -20.95 8.03 9.77
C GLU A 272 -21.55 7.31 8.56
N SER A 273 -20.92 7.38 7.38
CA SER A 273 -21.47 6.81 6.14
C SER A 273 -20.78 5.54 5.64
N GLY A 274 -19.50 5.34 5.99
CA GLY A 274 -18.62 4.32 5.42
C GLY A 274 -18.02 3.32 6.39
N ALA A 275 -18.26 3.44 7.71
CA ALA A 275 -17.63 2.54 8.70
C ALA A 275 -17.95 1.05 8.46
N GLU A 276 -19.17 0.72 8.04
CA GLU A 276 -19.57 -0.66 7.75
C GLU A 276 -18.96 -1.22 6.46
N ALA A 277 -18.41 -0.35 5.59
CA ALA A 277 -17.80 -0.78 4.34
C ALA A 277 -16.36 -1.28 4.53
N ILE A 278 -15.65 -0.85 5.58
CA ILE A 278 -14.22 -1.14 5.78
C ILE A 278 -13.96 -2.21 6.84
N ASP A 279 -12.89 -2.97 6.66
CA ASP A 279 -12.43 -3.98 7.61
C ASP A 279 -11.50 -3.40 8.69
N ALA A 280 -10.81 -2.30 8.37
CA ALA A 280 -10.00 -1.56 9.33
C ALA A 280 -9.88 -0.07 8.94
N CYS A 281 -9.90 0.79 9.97
CA CYS A 281 -9.64 2.22 9.81
C CYS A 281 -8.14 2.50 9.69
N THR A 282 -7.71 3.21 8.65
CA THR A 282 -6.31 3.55 8.37
C THR A 282 -6.04 5.05 8.53
N TRP A 283 -4.83 5.39 9.00
CA TRP A 283 -4.34 6.75 9.14
C TRP A 283 -2.80 6.79 9.16
N HIS A 284 -2.20 7.94 8.79
CA HIS A 284 -0.74 8.15 8.76
C HIS A 284 -0.25 8.94 9.98
N GLN A 285 0.96 8.64 10.45
CA GLN A 285 1.62 9.34 11.57
C GLN A 285 2.79 10.23 11.12
#